data_AF-A0A928IXI6-F1
#
_entry.id   AF-A0A928IXI6-F1
#
_cell.length_a   1.000
_cell.length_b   1.000
_cell.length_c   1.000
_cell.angle_alpha   90.00
_cell.angle_beta   90.00
_cell.angle_gamma   90.00
#
_symmetry.space_group_name_H-M   'P 1'
#
loop_
_entity.id
_entity.type
_entity.pdbx_description
1 polymer ?
#
loop_
_entity_poly.entity_id
_entity_poly.type
_entity_poly.pdbx_seq_one_letter_code
_entity_poly.pdbx_strand_id
1 'polypeptide(L)' 'MRVYVPYVNSEFRYPEDMRKILAYLNEHGSLQIQPNTVEELYGDFSESKYCAGWLGVSDDILEEFADWLSEYEI' A
#
# COMPACT_ATOMS: atom_id res chain seq x y z
N MET A 1 -8.26 -17.99 -15.29
CA MET A 1 -6.84 -18.20 -14.93
C MET A 1 -6.43 -17.03 -14.07
N ARG A 2 -6.39 -17.18 -12.73
CA ARG A 2 -5.89 -16.13 -11.83
C ARG A 2 -4.41 -16.42 -11.60
N VAL A 3 -3.56 -15.59 -12.18
CA VAL A 3 -2.11 -15.78 -12.18
C VAL A 3 -1.59 -15.34 -10.81
N TYR A 4 -1.34 -16.30 -9.91
CA TYR A 4 -0.60 -16.01 -8.69
C TYR A 4 0.88 -15.88 -9.06
N VAL A 5 1.35 -14.64 -9.13
CA VAL A 5 2.79 -14.37 -9.25
C VAL A 5 3.42 -14.63 -7.87
N PRO A 6 4.38 -15.55 -7.74
CA PRO A 6 5.00 -15.86 -6.47
C PRO A 6 5.77 -14.64 -5.96
N TYR A 7 5.42 -14.25 -4.73
CA TYR A 7 6.04 -13.29 -3.84
C TYR A 7 7.55 -13.12 -4.10
N VAL A 8 7.92 -12.08 -4.84
CA VAL A 8 9.31 -11.64 -4.95
C VAL A 8 9.66 -11.05 -3.58
N ASN A 9 10.78 -11.51 -3.01
CA ASN A 9 11.42 -10.90 -1.85
C ASN A 9 11.74 -9.43 -2.19
N SER A 10 10.78 -8.55 -2.01
CA SER A 10 11.07 -7.14 -1.87
C SER A 10 11.56 -6.95 -0.45
N GLU A 11 12.79 -6.47 -0.32
CA GLU A 11 13.36 -5.91 0.90
C GLU A 11 12.55 -4.66 1.29
N PHE A 12 11.29 -4.83 1.65
CA PHE A 12 10.46 -3.74 2.14
C PHE A 12 11.11 -3.19 3.39
N ARG A 13 11.12 -1.86 3.50
CA ARG A 13 11.66 -1.18 4.67
C ARG A 13 10.84 -1.53 5.92
N TYR A 14 9.54 -1.80 5.72
CA TYR A 14 8.59 -2.20 6.75
C TYR A 14 7.73 -3.38 6.27
N PRO A 15 8.23 -4.63 6.36
CA PRO A 15 7.59 -5.79 5.76
C PRO A 15 6.27 -6.20 6.45
N GLU A 16 6.15 -5.96 7.76
CA GLU A 16 4.92 -6.22 8.51
C GLU A 16 3.81 -5.24 8.11
N ASP A 17 4.18 -3.97 7.93
CA ASP A 17 3.24 -2.92 7.56
C ASP A 17 2.76 -3.10 6.12
N MET A 18 3.70 -3.37 5.20
CA MET A 18 3.41 -3.69 3.81
C MET A 18 2.48 -4.90 3.66
N ARG A 19 2.62 -5.93 4.50
CA ARG A 19 1.69 -7.06 4.50
C ARG A 19 0.26 -6.65 4.82
N LYS A 20 0.06 -5.74 5.79
CA LYS A 20 -1.27 -5.23 6.13
C LYS A 20 -1.84 -4.35 5.03
N ILE A 21 -1.03 -3.45 4.47
CA ILE A 21 -1.45 -2.58 3.35
C ILE A 21 -1.87 -3.43 2.15
N LEU A 22 -1.04 -4.38 1.74
CA LEU A 22 -1.33 -5.25 0.60
C LEU A 22 -2.54 -6.14 0.87
N ALA A 23 -2.70 -6.66 2.09
CA ALA A 23 -3.88 -7.44 2.46
C ALA A 23 -5.16 -6.60 2.38
N TYR A 24 -5.16 -5.39 2.94
CA TYR A 24 -6.30 -4.48 2.93
C TYR A 24 -6.70 -4.10 1.50
N LEU A 25 -5.73 -3.69 0.68
CA LEU A 25 -5.98 -3.33 -0.72
C LEU A 25 -6.41 -4.53 -1.58
N ASN A 26 -5.98 -5.75 -1.25
CA ASN A 26 -6.44 -6.95 -1.92
C ASN A 26 -7.87 -7.34 -1.53
N GLU A 27 -8.28 -7.03 -0.30
CA GLU A 27 -9.63 -7.29 0.20
C GLU A 27 -10.65 -6.25 -0.32
N HIS A 28 -10.26 -4.97 -0.35
CA HIS A 28 -11.13 -3.86 -0.74
C HIS A 28 -11.05 -3.49 -2.24
N GLY A 29 -10.11 -4.05 -3.00
CA GLY A 29 -9.93 -3.70 -4.42
C GLY A 29 -9.10 -4.71 -5.23
N SER A 30 -8.85 -4.38 -6.50
CA SER A 30 -7.92 -5.12 -7.35
C SER A 30 -6.62 -4.34 -7.49
N LEU A 31 -5.60 -4.76 -6.74
CA LEU A 31 -4.27 -4.18 -6.81
C LEU A 31 -3.61 -4.55 -8.14
N GLN A 32 -3.65 -3.65 -9.12
CA GLN A 32 -2.88 -3.79 -10.38
C GLN A 32 -1.46 -3.20 -10.27
N ILE A 33 -1.14 -2.61 -9.12
CA ILE A 33 0.14 -1.95 -8.85
C ILE A 33 1.15 -2.94 -8.27
N GLN A 34 2.43 -2.76 -8.63
CA GLN A 34 3.50 -3.59 -8.08
C GLN A 34 3.69 -3.29 -6.58
N PRO A 35 3.98 -4.30 -5.74
CA PRO A 35 4.19 -4.12 -4.31
C PRO A 35 5.25 -3.06 -3.96
N ASN A 36 6.31 -2.93 -4.74
CA ASN A 36 7.32 -1.88 -4.55
C ASN A 36 6.75 -0.47 -4.73
N THR A 37 5.86 -0.30 -5.71
CA THR A 37 5.18 0.97 -5.96
C THR A 37 4.25 1.32 -4.80
N VAL A 38 3.61 0.32 -4.17
CA VAL A 38 2.78 0.55 -2.98
C VAL A 38 3.59 1.09 -1.81
N GLU A 39 4.82 0.63 -1.60
CA GLU A 39 5.69 1.17 -0.53
C GLU A 39 6.01 2.65 -0.78
N GLU A 40 6.40 2.99 -2.01
CA GLU A 40 6.70 4.38 -2.37
C GLU A 40 5.47 5.28 -2.27
N LEU A 41 4.31 4.83 -2.75
CA LEU A 41 3.05 5.57 -2.66
C LEU A 41 2.60 5.76 -1.22
N TYR A 42 2.79 4.76 -0.35
CA TYR A 42 2.44 4.87 1.06
C TYR A 42 3.38 5.83 1.80
N GLY A 43 4.67 5.85 1.42
CA GLY A 43 5.63 6.84 1.88
C GLY A 43 5.24 8.26 1.45
N ASP A 44 4.89 8.45 0.17
CA ASP A 44 4.45 9.74 -0.38
C ASP A 44 3.15 10.22 0.28
N PHE A 45 2.19 9.33 0.47
CA PHE A 45 0.95 9.60 1.21
C PHE A 45 1.25 10.03 2.66
N SER A 46 2.14 9.31 3.36
CA SER A 46 2.52 9.63 4.74
C SER A 46 3.18 11.01 4.84
N GLU A 47 4.07 11.33 3.89
CA GLU A 47 4.75 12.62 3.85
C GLU A 47 3.79 13.75 3.46
N SER A 48 2.95 13.53 2.46
CA SER A 48 2.01 14.52 1.92
C SER A 48 0.89 14.87 2.90
N LYS A 49 0.25 13.87 3.52
CA LYS A 49 -0.88 14.08 4.45
C LYS A 49 -0.43 14.44 5.86
N TYR A 50 0.67 13.87 6.34
CA TYR A 50 1.04 13.94 7.76
C TYR A 50 2.44 14.52 8.01
N CYS A 51 3.19 14.89 6.97
CA CYS A 51 4.60 15.30 7.08
C CYS A 51 5.43 14.30 7.89
N ALA A 52 5.07 13.02 7.81
CA ALA A 52 5.72 11.93 8.51
C ALA A 52 6.32 10.96 7.48
N GLY A 53 7.57 10.54 7.69
CA GLY A 53 8.24 9.67 6.71
C GLY A 53 7.58 8.29 6.57
N TRP A 54 7.09 7.70 7.65
CA TRP A 54 6.32 6.46 7.62
C TRP A 54 5.28 6.46 8.73
N LEU A 55 4.02 6.28 8.36
CA LEU A 55 2.91 6.26 9.30
C LEU A 55 2.50 4.83 9.62
N GLY A 56 2.22 4.56 10.90
CA GLY A 56 1.77 3.24 11.32
C GLY A 56 0.50 2.82 10.61
N VAL A 57 0.45 1.57 10.15
CA VAL A 57 -0.70 1.01 9.43
C VAL A 57 -1.83 0.63 10.39
N SER A 58 -2.79 1.55 10.50
CA SER A 58 -4.06 1.34 11.19
C SER A 58 -5.18 1.34 10.16
N ASP A 59 -6.31 0.66 10.44
CA ASP A 59 -7.44 0.57 9.51
C ASP A 59 -7.90 1.94 8.99
N ASP A 60 -8.00 2.98 9.83
CA ASP A 60 -8.31 4.35 9.40
C ASP A 60 -7.33 4.91 8.36
N ILE A 61 -6.02 4.65 8.55
CA ILE A 61 -4.97 5.13 7.64
C ILE A 61 -4.99 4.32 6.34
N LEU A 62 -5.30 3.03 6.41
CA LEU A 62 -5.43 2.16 5.24
C LEU A 62 -6.66 2.53 4.40
N GLU A 63 -7.76 2.92 5.05
CA GLU A 63 -8.95 3.43 4.37
C GLU A 63 -8.65 4.76 3.67
N GLU A 64 -8.06 5.74 4.36
CA GLU A 64 -7.64 7.01 3.76
C GLU A 64 -6.63 6.79 2.61
N PHE A 65 -5.72 5.83 2.75
CA PHE A 65 -4.77 5.50 1.70
C PHE A 65 -5.45 4.87 0.48
N ALA A 66 -6.42 3.99 0.70
CA ALA A 66 -7.21 3.39 -0.39
C ALA A 66 -8.08 4.43 -1.11
N ASP A 67 -8.68 5.37 -0.37
CA ASP A 67 -9.43 6.49 -0.94
C ASP A 67 -8.52 7.42 -1.75
N TRP A 68 -7.36 7.79 -1.19
CA TRP A 68 -6.33 8.58 -1.89
C TRP A 68 -5.82 7.89 -3.15
N LEU A 69 -5.63 6.57 -3.13
CA LEU A 69 -5.30 5.76 -4.31
C LEU A 69 -6.45 5.72 -5.32
N SER A 70 -7.71 5.85 -4.89
CA SER A 70 -8.85 5.90 -5.79
C SER A 70 -9.02 7.27 -6.45
N GLU A 71 -8.56 8.35 -5.80
CA GLU A 71 -8.49 9.70 -6.39
C GLU A 71 -7.31 9.84 -7.37
N TYR A 72 -6.21 9.15 -7.10
CA TYR A 72 -5.13 8.97 -8.08
C TYR A 72 -5.61 7.98 -9.16
N GLU A 73 -6.08 8.47 -10.31
CA GLU A 73 -6.45 7.67 -11.49
C GLU A 73 -5.29 6.75 -11.94
N ILE A 74 -5.21 5.51 -11.42
CA ILE A 74 -4.25 4.45 -11.80
C ILE A 74 -4.97 3.29 -12.50
#